data_AF-A0A937L654-F1
#
_entry.id   AF-A0A937L654-F1
#
_cell.length_a   1.000
_cell.length_b   1.000
_cell.length_c   1.000
_cell.angle_alpha   90.00
_cell.angle_beta   90.00
_cell.angle_gamma   90.00
#
_symmetry.space_group_name_H-M   'P 1'
#
loop_
_entity.id
_entity.type
_entity.pdbx_description
1 polymer ?
#
loop_
_entity_poly.entity_id
_entity_poly.type
_entity_poly.pdbx_seq_one_letter_code
_entity_poly.pdbx_strand_id
1 'polypeptide(L)'
;MDFQAEKQLVLDFYAALDRPQASEAALGQYLAPDVLWRGYHPFNEIRDLGQLASTVWDPIKTSLTSLQRRMDIFFAGRNSLTGSDDGSVWVVSMGHLMGLFDQPFLGIRPTRRVAMLPYCEFLRIEAGRITEVAFYFDLPSLMDQAGQNPFPPQTGAQLIQPGPQGHGGLLLDPQPAEAGEATLASINAMITDLGQWQSGLPLAEELARTWHSDMLWWGPTGIGSTFTNER
;
A
#
# COMPACT_ATOMS: atom_id res chain seq x y z
N MET A 1 -3.39 -1.75 22.31
CA MET A 1 -3.92 -2.91 21.57
C MET A 1 -2.76 -3.79 21.15
N ASP A 2 -2.95 -5.10 21.24
CA ASP A 2 -1.96 -6.08 20.84
C ASP A 2 -2.43 -6.75 19.54
N PHE A 3 -1.66 -6.54 18.47
CA PHE A 3 -1.82 -7.17 17.15
C PHE A 3 -0.51 -7.87 16.74
N GLN A 4 0.31 -8.29 17.72
CA GLN A 4 1.66 -8.80 17.45
C GLN A 4 1.62 -10.09 16.63
N ALA A 5 0.64 -10.96 16.85
CA ALA A 5 0.51 -12.21 16.10
C ALA A 5 0.22 -11.95 14.61
N GLU A 6 -0.71 -11.02 14.31
CA GLU A 6 -1.09 -10.65 12.96
C GLU A 6 0.05 -9.93 12.23
N LYS A 7 0.74 -9.02 12.93
CA LYS A 7 1.94 -8.37 12.39
C LYS A 7 3.04 -9.38 12.08
N GLN A 8 3.32 -10.30 13.00
CA GLN A 8 4.35 -11.32 12.80
C GLN A 8 4.01 -12.26 11.65
N LEU A 9 2.74 -12.66 11.50
CA LEU A 9 2.26 -13.47 10.38
C LEU A 9 2.59 -12.80 9.04
N VAL A 10 2.35 -11.50 8.91
CA VAL A 10 2.63 -10.75 7.67
C VAL A 10 4.13 -10.55 7.45
N LEU A 11 4.91 -10.31 8.50
CA LEU A 11 6.38 -10.21 8.39
C LEU A 11 7.00 -11.55 7.94
N ASP A 12 6.52 -12.66 8.48
CA ASP A 12 6.97 -14.00 8.08
C ASP A 12 6.54 -14.31 6.64
N PHE A 13 5.32 -13.92 6.27
CA PHE A 13 4.84 -14.00 4.89
C PHE A 13 5.75 -13.22 3.94
N TYR A 14 6.11 -11.97 4.26
CA TYR A 14 7.05 -11.19 3.45
C TYR A 14 8.43 -11.83 3.37
N ALA A 15 8.96 -12.35 4.48
CA ALA A 15 10.26 -13.03 4.46
C ALA A 15 10.26 -14.30 3.59
N ALA A 16 9.13 -15.00 3.51
CA ALA A 16 8.95 -16.14 2.60
C ALA A 16 8.74 -15.68 1.15
N LEU A 17 7.91 -14.66 0.96
CA LEU A 17 7.55 -14.12 -0.35
C LEU A 17 8.72 -13.44 -1.03
N ASP A 18 9.61 -12.75 -0.32
CA ASP A 18 10.70 -12.00 -0.94
C ASP A 18 11.88 -12.91 -1.36
N ARG A 19 11.77 -14.24 -1.14
CA ARG A 19 12.70 -15.24 -1.72
C ARG A 19 12.56 -15.31 -3.24
N PRO A 20 13.60 -15.74 -4.00
CA PRO A 20 13.58 -15.71 -5.47
C PRO A 20 12.40 -16.43 -6.15
N GLN A 21 11.82 -17.46 -5.52
CA GLN A 21 10.67 -18.19 -6.06
C GLN A 21 9.47 -18.00 -5.12
N ALA A 22 8.37 -17.41 -5.63
CA ALA A 22 7.07 -17.43 -4.93
C ALA A 22 6.36 -18.71 -5.37
N SER A 23 6.63 -19.84 -4.71
CA SER A 23 5.86 -21.06 -5.01
C SER A 23 4.48 -20.99 -4.37
N GLU A 24 3.52 -21.68 -4.97
CA GLU A 24 2.21 -21.93 -4.37
C GLU A 24 2.34 -22.46 -2.93
N ALA A 25 3.31 -23.35 -2.69
CA ALA A 25 3.62 -23.88 -1.37
C ALA A 25 4.09 -22.79 -0.38
N ALA A 26 4.90 -21.83 -0.83
CA ALA A 26 5.33 -20.70 0.00
C ALA A 26 4.16 -19.77 0.34
N LEU A 27 3.26 -19.52 -0.61
CA LEU A 27 2.05 -18.73 -0.37
C LEU A 27 1.09 -19.46 0.59
N GLY A 28 0.82 -20.74 0.35
CA GLY A 28 -0.09 -21.56 1.15
C GLY A 28 0.38 -21.83 2.59
N GLN A 29 1.64 -21.52 2.92
CA GLN A 29 2.09 -21.50 4.30
C GLN A 29 1.45 -20.38 5.13
N TYR A 30 0.98 -19.30 4.50
CA TYR A 30 0.48 -18.10 5.18
C TYR A 30 -0.93 -17.71 4.76
N LEU A 31 -1.24 -17.82 3.46
CA LEU A 31 -2.54 -17.51 2.89
C LEU A 31 -3.50 -18.69 3.09
N ALA A 32 -4.78 -18.38 3.27
CA ALA A 32 -5.84 -19.39 3.28
C ALA A 32 -5.97 -20.04 1.88
N PRO A 33 -6.37 -21.32 1.80
CA PRO A 33 -6.59 -21.99 0.50
C PRO A 33 -7.64 -21.30 -0.39
N ASP A 34 -8.59 -20.61 0.22
CA ASP A 34 -9.68 -19.86 -0.40
C ASP A 34 -9.45 -18.33 -0.35
N VAL A 35 -8.19 -17.90 -0.21
CA VAL A 35 -7.81 -16.49 -0.14
C VAL A 35 -8.41 -15.69 -1.28
N LEU A 36 -8.85 -14.47 -0.99
CA LEU A 36 -9.27 -13.51 -1.99
C LEU A 36 -8.20 -12.44 -2.18
N TRP A 37 -7.46 -12.55 -3.29
CA TRP A 37 -6.53 -11.51 -3.71
C TRP A 37 -7.23 -10.52 -4.66
N ARG A 38 -7.02 -9.23 -4.44
CA ARG A 38 -7.64 -8.12 -5.16
C ARG A 38 -6.56 -7.17 -5.67
N GLY A 39 -6.54 -6.99 -6.98
CA GLY A 39 -5.79 -5.94 -7.66
C GLY A 39 -6.67 -5.21 -8.66
N TYR A 40 -6.09 -4.23 -9.35
CA TYR A 40 -6.73 -3.58 -10.49
C TYR A 40 -6.42 -4.35 -11.79
N HIS A 41 -7.08 -3.98 -12.88
CA HIS A 41 -6.80 -4.55 -14.20
C HIS A 41 -5.30 -4.38 -14.59
N PRO A 42 -4.58 -5.42 -15.05
CA PRO A 42 -5.11 -6.67 -15.60
C PRO A 42 -5.23 -7.83 -14.60
N PHE A 43 -4.87 -7.63 -13.33
CA PHE A 43 -4.83 -8.71 -12.34
C PHE A 43 -6.22 -9.06 -11.79
N ASN A 44 -7.06 -8.05 -11.54
CA ASN A 44 -8.42 -8.21 -11.01
C ASN A 44 -8.46 -9.04 -9.72
N GLU A 45 -9.49 -9.89 -9.54
CA GLU A 45 -9.59 -10.82 -8.41
C GLU A 45 -8.94 -12.17 -8.75
N ILE A 46 -8.18 -12.73 -7.82
CA ILE A 46 -7.55 -14.06 -7.92
C ILE A 46 -7.88 -14.85 -6.64
N ARG A 47 -8.30 -16.11 -6.80
CA ARG A 47 -8.65 -17.01 -5.69
C ARG A 47 -7.83 -18.30 -5.64
N ASP A 48 -6.96 -18.50 -6.61
CA ASP A 48 -6.09 -19.67 -6.71
C ASP A 48 -4.64 -19.27 -6.41
N LEU A 49 -3.98 -19.98 -5.50
CA LEU A 49 -2.64 -19.65 -5.05
C LEU A 49 -1.58 -19.84 -6.15
N GLY A 50 -1.74 -20.86 -7.00
CA GLY A 50 -0.86 -21.08 -8.15
C GLY A 50 -1.01 -19.98 -9.20
N GLN A 51 -2.24 -19.54 -9.45
CA GLN A 51 -2.54 -18.38 -10.30
C GLN A 51 -1.96 -17.10 -9.71
N LEU A 52 -2.10 -16.86 -8.40
CA LEU A 52 -1.52 -15.69 -7.73
C LEU A 52 0.00 -15.65 -7.87
N ALA A 53 0.68 -16.78 -7.63
CA ALA A 53 2.12 -16.91 -7.84
C ALA A 53 2.51 -16.58 -9.29
N SER A 54 1.93 -17.29 -10.25
CA SER A 54 2.32 -17.21 -11.67
C SER A 54 1.89 -15.92 -12.37
N THR A 55 0.82 -15.26 -11.91
CA THR A 55 0.26 -14.06 -12.57
C THR A 55 0.79 -12.77 -11.95
N VAL A 56 1.06 -12.75 -10.65
CA VAL A 56 1.48 -11.53 -9.93
C VAL A 56 2.95 -11.59 -9.56
N TRP A 57 3.33 -12.57 -8.75
CA TRP A 57 4.64 -12.55 -8.09
C TRP A 57 5.79 -13.00 -8.99
N ASP A 58 5.61 -14.06 -9.78
CA ASP A 58 6.64 -14.53 -10.71
C ASP A 58 6.99 -13.47 -11.77
N PRO A 59 6.03 -12.77 -12.41
CA PRO A 59 6.35 -11.69 -13.33
C PRO A 59 7.06 -10.51 -12.66
N ILE A 60 6.63 -10.10 -11.45
CA ILE A 60 7.28 -9.01 -10.71
C ILE A 60 8.75 -9.37 -10.40
N LYS A 61 9.00 -10.58 -9.88
CA LYS A 61 10.36 -11.02 -9.50
C LYS A 61 11.27 -11.30 -10.69
N THR A 62 10.69 -11.73 -11.82
CA THR A 62 11.43 -11.93 -13.08
C THR A 62 11.83 -10.59 -13.69
N SER A 63 10.95 -9.59 -13.60
CA SER A 63 11.16 -8.24 -14.11
C SER A 63 12.12 -7.43 -13.26
N LEU A 64 11.86 -7.36 -11.95
CA LEU A 64 12.62 -6.62 -10.96
C LEU A 64 13.53 -7.59 -10.21
N THR A 65 14.72 -7.83 -10.76
CA THR A 65 15.70 -8.74 -10.14
C THR A 65 16.33 -8.11 -8.90
N SER A 66 16.89 -8.94 -8.01
CA SER A 66 17.41 -8.49 -6.72
C SER A 66 16.37 -7.73 -5.89
N LEU A 67 15.11 -8.17 -5.97
CA LEU A 67 13.95 -7.52 -5.37
C LEU A 67 14.14 -7.36 -3.86
N GLN A 68 13.82 -6.17 -3.36
CA GLN A 68 13.82 -5.83 -1.95
C GLN A 68 12.55 -5.05 -1.62
N ARG A 69 11.86 -5.46 -0.56
CA ARG A 69 10.77 -4.68 0.01
C ARG A 69 11.31 -3.61 0.94
N ARG A 70 10.91 -2.37 0.70
CA ARG A 70 11.23 -1.19 1.51
C ARG A 70 9.92 -0.65 2.06
N MET A 71 9.56 -1.08 3.27
CA MET A 71 8.36 -0.60 3.94
C MET A 71 8.60 0.81 4.51
N ASP A 72 7.66 1.70 4.25
CA ASP A 72 7.61 3.06 4.80
C ASP A 72 6.51 3.18 5.87
N ILE A 73 5.40 2.44 5.70
CA ILE A 73 4.29 2.32 6.66
C ILE A 73 4.02 0.85 6.95
N PHE A 74 3.84 0.50 8.22
CA PHE A 74 3.41 -0.83 8.64
C PHE A 74 2.65 -0.74 9.97
N PHE A 75 1.39 -1.14 10.01
CA PHE A 75 0.59 -1.19 11.23
C PHE A 75 -0.56 -2.19 11.09
N ALA A 76 -1.29 -2.42 12.18
CA ALA A 76 -2.47 -3.28 12.20
C ALA A 76 -3.58 -2.63 13.03
N GLY A 77 -4.82 -2.98 12.70
CA GLY A 77 -6.02 -2.46 13.37
C GLY A 77 -7.25 -3.32 13.11
N ARG A 78 -8.28 -3.14 13.93
CA ARG A 78 -9.60 -3.73 13.66
C ARG A 78 -10.36 -2.87 12.66
N ASN A 79 -11.12 -3.52 11.79
CA ASN A 79 -12.01 -2.83 10.88
C ASN A 79 -13.13 -2.11 11.66
N SER A 80 -13.32 -0.81 11.41
CA SER A 80 -14.37 0.00 12.04
C SER A 80 -15.48 0.43 11.07
N LEU A 81 -15.42 0.00 9.80
CA LEU A 81 -16.29 0.50 8.72
C LEU A 81 -17.55 -0.34 8.49
N THR A 82 -17.66 -1.52 9.10
CA THR A 82 -18.84 -2.38 8.98
C THR A 82 -19.87 -2.05 10.07
N GLY A 83 -21.17 -2.04 9.72
CA GLY A 83 -22.27 -1.76 10.65
C GLY A 83 -22.43 -2.80 11.79
N SER A 84 -21.66 -3.88 11.73
CA SER A 84 -21.39 -4.83 12.80
C SER A 84 -19.88 -5.04 12.86
N ASP A 85 -19.29 -5.01 14.06
CA ASP A 85 -17.90 -5.44 14.26
C ASP A 85 -17.80 -6.90 13.84
N ASP A 86 -17.21 -7.15 12.66
CA ASP A 86 -16.94 -8.52 12.21
C ASP A 86 -15.67 -9.08 12.86
N GLY A 87 -15.02 -8.31 13.73
CA GLY A 87 -13.79 -8.66 14.43
C GLY A 87 -12.58 -8.74 13.51
N SER A 88 -12.70 -8.36 12.23
CA SER A 88 -11.61 -8.54 11.27
C SER A 88 -10.43 -7.63 11.62
N VAL A 89 -9.25 -8.25 11.68
CA VAL A 89 -7.99 -7.54 11.84
C VAL A 89 -7.37 -7.37 10.48
N TRP A 90 -6.95 -6.15 10.19
CA TRP A 90 -6.24 -5.81 8.97
C TRP A 90 -4.84 -5.35 9.31
N VAL A 91 -3.87 -5.87 8.56
CA VAL A 91 -2.49 -5.39 8.55
C VAL A 91 -2.30 -4.58 7.28
N VAL A 92 -1.67 -3.41 7.39
CA VAL A 92 -1.42 -2.51 6.27
C VAL A 92 0.08 -2.36 6.09
N SER A 93 0.54 -2.42 4.85
CA SER A 93 1.91 -2.10 4.46
C SER A 93 1.91 -1.18 3.25
N MET A 94 2.73 -0.14 3.29
CA MET A 94 2.98 0.75 2.14
C MET A 94 4.47 0.99 2.03
N GLY A 95 4.97 1.11 0.80
CA GLY A 95 6.34 1.49 0.53
C GLY A 95 6.71 1.17 -0.91
N HIS A 96 7.89 0.57 -1.10
CA HIS A 96 8.45 0.32 -2.43
C HIS A 96 8.98 -1.11 -2.58
N LEU A 97 8.72 -1.72 -3.74
CA LEU A 97 9.46 -2.86 -4.23
C LEU A 97 10.62 -2.35 -5.08
N MET A 98 11.84 -2.47 -4.57
CA MET A 98 13.06 -1.97 -5.20
C MET A 98 13.83 -3.12 -5.85
N GLY A 99 14.28 -2.95 -7.10
CA GLY A 99 15.06 -3.96 -7.81
C GLY A 99 15.70 -3.42 -9.08
N LEU A 100 16.41 -4.27 -9.81
CA LEU A 100 16.90 -3.96 -11.16
C LEU A 100 15.83 -4.34 -12.18
N PHE A 101 15.37 -3.36 -12.96
CA PHE A 101 14.35 -3.62 -13.98
C PHE A 101 14.98 -4.21 -15.25
N ASP A 102 15.13 -5.54 -15.25
CA ASP A 102 15.94 -6.28 -16.23
C ASP A 102 15.14 -6.94 -17.35
N GLN A 103 13.90 -7.35 -17.06
CA GLN A 103 12.99 -7.98 -18.02
C GLN A 103 11.71 -7.17 -18.19
N PRO A 104 11.02 -7.26 -19.33
CA PRO A 104 9.75 -6.58 -19.52
C PRO A 104 8.70 -7.00 -18.49
N PHE A 105 7.85 -6.06 -18.07
CA PHE A 105 6.70 -6.32 -17.21
C PHE A 105 5.46 -5.69 -17.81
N LEU A 106 4.46 -6.51 -18.15
CA LEU A 106 3.22 -6.07 -18.81
C LEU A 106 3.46 -5.17 -20.05
N GLY A 107 4.51 -5.46 -20.81
CA GLY A 107 4.90 -4.69 -22.00
C GLY A 107 5.76 -3.44 -21.72
N ILE A 108 5.97 -3.06 -20.46
CA ILE A 108 6.88 -1.99 -20.08
C ILE A 108 8.32 -2.43 -20.38
N ARG A 109 9.03 -1.64 -21.19
CA ARG A 109 10.43 -1.93 -21.56
C ARG A 109 11.37 -1.80 -20.35
N PRO A 110 12.28 -2.77 -20.12
CA PRO A 110 13.23 -2.72 -19.01
C PRO A 110 14.27 -1.63 -19.22
N THR A 111 14.74 -1.04 -18.11
CA THR A 111 15.76 0.03 -18.12
C THR A 111 17.18 -0.47 -17.84
N ARG A 112 17.32 -1.69 -17.31
CA ARG A 112 18.59 -2.23 -16.77
C ARG A 112 19.20 -1.34 -15.68
N ARG A 113 18.34 -0.64 -14.94
CA ARG A 113 18.69 0.25 -13.83
C ARG A 113 17.81 -0.08 -12.62
N VAL A 114 18.19 0.48 -11.48
CA VAL A 114 17.34 0.44 -10.29
C VAL A 114 15.99 1.09 -10.60
N ALA A 115 14.92 0.41 -10.20
CA ALA A 115 13.57 0.93 -10.18
C ALA A 115 12.97 0.74 -8.78
N MET A 116 12.06 1.62 -8.41
CA MET A 116 11.29 1.56 -7.18
C MET A 116 9.81 1.55 -7.53
N LEU A 117 9.14 0.42 -7.39
CA LEU A 117 7.71 0.27 -7.65
C LEU A 117 6.93 0.58 -6.36
N PRO A 118 6.22 1.71 -6.26
CA PRO A 118 5.42 2.03 -5.09
C PRO A 118 4.27 1.03 -4.93
N TYR A 119 3.97 0.65 -3.70
CA TYR A 119 2.84 -0.22 -3.39
C TYR A 119 2.13 0.19 -2.09
N CYS A 120 0.86 -0.20 -1.99
CA CYS A 120 0.05 -0.22 -0.79
C CYS A 120 -0.71 -1.53 -0.73
N GLU A 121 -0.69 -2.19 0.42
CA GLU A 121 -1.23 -3.52 0.65
C GLU A 121 -2.05 -3.55 1.94
N PHE A 122 -3.21 -4.21 1.87
CA PHE A 122 -4.09 -4.48 2.99
C PHE A 122 -4.28 -5.99 3.10
N LEU A 123 -4.01 -6.58 4.26
CA LEU A 123 -4.12 -8.02 4.50
C LEU A 123 -5.13 -8.27 5.62
N ARG A 124 -6.23 -8.94 5.31
CA ARG A 124 -7.21 -9.40 6.29
C ARG A 124 -6.71 -10.69 6.94
N ILE A 125 -6.69 -10.70 8.27
CA ILE A 125 -6.23 -11.84 9.05
C ILE A 125 -7.40 -12.46 9.80
N GLU A 126 -7.59 -13.77 9.60
CA GLU A 126 -8.61 -14.56 10.29
C GLU A 126 -8.05 -15.95 10.63
N ALA A 127 -8.33 -16.42 11.85
CA ALA A 127 -7.89 -17.73 12.34
C ALA A 127 -6.38 -18.04 12.08
N GLY A 128 -5.52 -17.02 12.20
CA GLY A 128 -4.07 -17.15 12.00
C GLY A 128 -3.63 -17.30 10.53
N ARG A 129 -4.50 -16.95 9.57
CA ARG A 129 -4.24 -16.98 8.13
C ARG A 129 -4.56 -15.64 7.48
N ILE A 130 -3.90 -15.35 6.37
CA ILE A 130 -4.27 -14.24 5.49
C ILE A 130 -5.43 -14.71 4.59
N THR A 131 -6.63 -14.16 4.78
CA THR A 131 -7.85 -14.56 4.05
C THR A 131 -8.22 -13.61 2.92
N GLU A 132 -7.83 -12.34 3.01
CA GLU A 132 -7.95 -11.38 1.90
C GLU A 132 -6.68 -10.56 1.76
N VAL A 133 -6.33 -10.22 0.52
CA VAL A 133 -5.25 -9.31 0.18
C VAL A 133 -5.77 -8.30 -0.82
N ALA A 134 -5.69 -7.01 -0.53
CA ALA A 134 -5.82 -5.96 -1.53
C ALA A 134 -4.44 -5.37 -1.78
N PHE A 135 -3.86 -5.62 -2.96
CA PHE A 135 -2.51 -5.22 -3.31
C PHE A 135 -2.54 -4.27 -4.51
N TYR A 136 -2.09 -3.04 -4.28
CA TYR A 136 -2.05 -1.98 -5.29
C TYR A 136 -0.62 -1.50 -5.46
N PHE A 137 -0.15 -1.43 -6.70
CA PHE A 137 1.15 -0.89 -7.03
C PHE A 137 1.05 0.04 -8.23
N ASP A 138 1.89 1.07 -8.27
CA ASP A 138 1.82 2.13 -9.27
C ASP A 138 2.59 1.73 -10.54
N LEU A 139 1.93 0.97 -11.43
CA LEU A 139 2.48 0.63 -12.75
C LEU A 139 2.90 1.88 -13.55
N PRO A 140 2.09 2.95 -13.61
CA PRO A 140 2.53 4.18 -14.26
C PRO A 140 3.84 4.76 -13.70
N SER A 141 4.11 4.64 -12.40
CA SER A 141 5.43 5.01 -11.82
C SER A 141 6.57 4.23 -12.46
N LEU A 142 6.39 2.92 -12.65
CA LEU A 142 7.39 2.09 -13.32
C LEU A 142 7.53 2.45 -14.81
N MET A 143 6.42 2.80 -15.47
CA MET A 143 6.45 3.26 -16.85
C MET A 143 7.22 4.59 -16.99
N ASP A 144 6.97 5.55 -16.11
CA ASP A 144 7.67 6.85 -16.08
C ASP A 144 9.17 6.69 -15.81
N GLN A 145 9.55 5.85 -14.85
CA GLN A 145 10.96 5.47 -14.61
C GLN A 145 11.62 4.83 -15.85
N ALA A 146 10.83 4.22 -16.73
CA ALA A 146 11.26 3.66 -18.01
C ALA A 146 11.10 4.60 -19.21
N GLY A 147 10.83 5.89 -18.98
CA GLY A 147 10.66 6.90 -20.01
C GLY A 147 9.40 6.70 -20.87
N GLN A 148 8.38 6.05 -20.33
CA GLN A 148 7.11 5.73 -21.00
C GLN A 148 5.95 6.38 -20.24
N ASN A 149 5.71 7.68 -20.40
CA ASN A 149 4.61 8.34 -19.69
C ASN A 149 3.27 8.15 -20.44
N PRO A 150 2.26 7.48 -19.85
CA PRO A 150 0.94 7.31 -20.46
C PRO A 150 -0.01 8.50 -20.26
N PHE A 151 0.38 9.50 -19.47
CA PHE A 151 -0.51 10.57 -18.99
C PHE A 151 -0.19 11.96 -19.58
N PRO A 152 -1.17 12.88 -19.58
CA PRO A 152 -0.89 14.31 -19.81
C PRO A 152 0.00 14.90 -18.69
N PRO A 153 0.42 16.17 -18.81
CA PRO A 153 1.11 16.85 -17.72
C PRO A 153 0.32 16.78 -16.41
N GLN A 154 0.99 16.33 -15.36
CA GLN A 154 0.47 16.21 -14.00
C GLN A 154 0.40 17.56 -13.29
N THR A 155 -0.53 17.69 -12.33
CA THR A 155 -0.75 18.92 -11.55
C THR A 155 0.14 19.00 -10.31
N GLY A 156 0.47 17.87 -9.69
CA GLY A 156 1.43 17.77 -8.59
C GLY A 156 2.84 17.40 -9.05
N ALA A 157 3.78 17.31 -8.11
CA ALA A 157 5.16 16.90 -8.36
C ALA A 157 5.32 15.37 -8.44
N GLN A 158 6.12 14.87 -9.38
CA GLN A 158 6.50 13.46 -9.49
C GLN A 158 7.78 13.26 -8.70
N LEU A 159 7.72 12.39 -7.71
CA LEU A 159 8.88 12.02 -6.91
C LEU A 159 8.68 10.63 -6.29
N ILE A 160 9.78 10.03 -5.84
CA ILE A 160 9.72 8.88 -4.94
C ILE A 160 9.34 9.40 -3.56
N GLN A 161 8.17 9.01 -3.07
CA GLN A 161 7.63 9.52 -1.82
C GLN A 161 8.49 9.02 -0.64
N PRO A 162 9.00 9.92 0.21
CA PRO A 162 9.67 9.50 1.42
C PRO A 162 8.65 8.95 2.43
N GLY A 163 9.08 8.01 3.26
CA GLY A 163 8.33 7.67 4.47
C GLY A 163 8.18 8.85 5.44
N PRO A 164 7.43 8.68 6.54
CA PRO A 164 7.19 9.74 7.51
C PRO A 164 8.51 10.36 8.02
N GLN A 165 8.52 11.69 8.20
CA GLN A 165 9.73 12.45 8.60
C GLN A 165 10.42 11.88 9.85
N GLY A 166 9.65 11.40 10.83
CA GLY A 166 10.19 10.80 12.05
C GLY A 166 10.65 9.35 11.91
N HIS A 167 10.55 8.76 10.72
CA HIS A 167 10.80 7.34 10.43
C HIS A 167 9.99 6.35 11.30
N GLY A 168 8.94 6.83 11.97
CA GLY A 168 8.08 6.05 12.85
C GLY A 168 6.91 5.36 12.15
N GLY A 169 6.96 5.21 10.82
CA GLY A 169 5.87 4.59 10.05
C GLY A 169 5.75 3.08 10.27
N LEU A 170 6.80 2.43 10.75
CA LEU A 170 6.83 0.99 11.04
C LEU A 170 6.45 0.75 12.51
N LEU A 171 5.16 0.62 12.78
CA LEU A 171 4.62 0.34 14.11
C LEU A 171 4.73 -1.17 14.40
N LEU A 172 5.94 -1.65 14.70
CA LEU A 172 6.19 -3.07 14.99
C LEU A 172 5.68 -3.45 16.39
N ASP A 173 5.97 -2.64 17.40
CA ASP A 173 5.64 -2.92 18.79
C ASP A 173 4.15 -2.69 19.13
N PRO A 174 3.67 -3.17 20.29
CA PRO A 174 2.34 -2.84 20.82
C PRO A 174 2.14 -1.33 20.95
N GLN A 175 0.94 -0.86 20.63
CA GLN A 175 0.58 0.57 20.71
C GLN A 175 -0.47 0.79 21.81
N PRO A 176 -0.44 1.92 22.53
CA PRO A 176 -1.52 2.29 23.46
C PRO A 176 -2.88 2.33 22.73
N ALA A 177 -3.92 1.77 23.35
CA ALA A 177 -5.26 1.73 22.72
C ALA A 177 -5.81 3.15 22.49
N GLU A 178 -5.71 4.01 23.50
CA GLU A 178 -6.17 5.40 23.47
C GLU A 178 -5.52 6.22 22.33
N ALA A 179 -4.24 5.98 22.02
CA ALA A 179 -3.57 6.64 20.90
C ALA A 179 -4.13 6.20 19.53
N GLY A 180 -4.46 4.91 19.39
CA GLY A 180 -5.11 4.38 18.19
C GLY A 180 -6.53 4.92 18.01
N GLU A 181 -7.31 4.99 19.09
CA GLU A 181 -8.65 5.58 19.10
C GLU A 181 -8.63 7.06 18.73
N ALA A 182 -7.70 7.84 19.30
CA ALA A 182 -7.52 9.25 18.96
C ALA A 182 -7.10 9.47 17.49
N THR A 183 -6.25 8.59 16.95
CA THR A 183 -5.82 8.63 15.54
C THR A 183 -7.00 8.34 14.61
N LEU A 184 -7.79 7.30 14.90
CA LEU A 184 -8.99 6.96 14.13
C LEU A 184 -10.03 8.08 14.17
N ALA A 185 -10.26 8.68 15.34
CA ALA A 185 -11.16 9.83 15.49
C ALA A 185 -10.70 11.03 14.63
N SER A 186 -9.40 11.31 14.60
CA SER A 186 -8.83 12.39 13.79
C SER A 186 -9.00 12.15 12.29
N ILE A 187 -8.76 10.92 11.81
CA ILE A 187 -8.98 10.54 10.41
C ILE A 187 -10.46 10.65 10.02
N ASN A 188 -11.38 10.18 10.88
CA ASN A 188 -12.82 10.27 10.61
C ASN A 188 -13.31 11.73 10.59
N ALA A 189 -12.76 12.60 11.45
CA ALA A 189 -13.04 14.03 11.40
C ALA A 189 -12.57 14.64 10.06
N MET A 190 -11.35 14.31 9.63
CA MET A 190 -10.79 14.76 8.34
C MET A 190 -11.67 14.31 7.15
N ILE A 191 -12.09 13.05 7.12
CA ILE A 191 -12.97 12.50 6.06
C ILE A 191 -14.33 13.22 6.08
N THR A 192 -14.89 13.48 7.26
CA THR A 192 -16.18 14.15 7.41
C THR A 192 -16.12 15.59 6.90
N ASP A 193 -15.06 16.33 7.23
CA ASP A 193 -14.85 17.70 6.76
C ASP A 193 -14.68 17.75 5.22
N LEU A 194 -13.88 16.84 4.64
CA LEU A 194 -13.70 16.73 3.18
C LEU A 194 -14.96 16.29 2.44
N GLY A 195 -15.94 15.70 3.09
CA GLY A 195 -17.13 15.14 2.42
C GLY A 195 -18.19 16.18 2.07
N GLN A 196 -18.17 17.36 2.71
CA GLN A 196 -19.28 18.29 2.64
C GLN A 196 -19.16 19.24 1.43
N TRP A 197 -17.99 19.82 1.12
CA TRP A 197 -17.74 20.85 0.07
C TRP A 197 -18.84 21.94 -0.03
N GLN A 198 -19.61 22.12 1.04
CA GLN A 198 -20.83 22.91 1.14
C GLN A 198 -20.84 23.73 2.43
N SER A 199 -19.70 23.80 3.13
CA SER A 199 -19.56 24.59 4.36
C SER A 199 -19.71 26.10 4.14
N GLY A 200 -19.63 26.57 2.89
CA GLY A 200 -19.63 27.99 2.55
C GLY A 200 -18.31 28.69 2.89
N LEU A 201 -17.30 27.94 3.35
CA LEU A 201 -15.97 28.44 3.63
C LEU A 201 -15.10 28.40 2.36
N PRO A 202 -14.07 29.26 2.25
CA PRO A 202 -12.98 29.06 1.32
C PRO A 202 -12.30 27.70 1.57
N LEU A 203 -11.85 27.03 0.50
CA LEU A 203 -11.26 25.69 0.58
C LEU A 203 -10.10 25.60 1.59
N ALA A 204 -9.21 26.59 1.62
CA ALA A 204 -8.08 26.62 2.55
C ALA A 204 -8.54 26.66 4.02
N GLU A 205 -9.61 27.40 4.33
CA GLU A 205 -10.20 27.47 5.68
C GLU A 205 -10.92 26.17 6.06
N GLU A 206 -11.60 25.54 5.10
CA GLU A 206 -12.24 24.23 5.31
C GLU A 206 -11.20 23.14 5.60
N LEU A 207 -10.14 23.07 4.80
CA LEU A 207 -9.04 22.11 5.01
C LEU A 207 -8.32 22.35 6.35
N ALA A 208 -8.07 23.61 6.72
CA ALA A 208 -7.36 23.96 7.97
C ALA A 208 -8.08 23.51 9.25
N ARG A 209 -9.34 23.06 9.19
CA ARG A 209 -10.06 22.47 10.32
C ARG A 209 -9.41 21.18 10.84
N THR A 210 -8.87 20.38 9.93
CA THR A 210 -8.32 19.05 10.22
C THR A 210 -6.95 18.79 9.59
N TRP A 211 -6.49 19.66 8.70
CA TRP A 211 -5.19 19.56 8.05
C TRP A 211 -4.20 20.53 8.69
N HIS A 212 -2.99 20.05 8.94
CA HIS A 212 -1.87 20.91 9.32
C HIS A 212 -1.49 21.83 8.15
N SER A 213 -0.99 23.04 8.42
CA SER A 213 -0.55 23.99 7.36
C SER A 213 0.53 23.40 6.46
N ASP A 214 1.38 22.54 7.05
CA ASP A 214 2.49 21.86 6.37
C ASP A 214 2.10 20.45 5.88
N MET A 215 0.80 20.15 5.74
CA MET A 215 0.33 18.87 5.26
C MET A 215 0.85 18.58 3.84
N LEU A 216 1.31 17.35 3.64
CA LEU A 216 1.72 16.82 2.35
C LEU A 216 0.68 15.83 1.86
N TRP A 217 0.30 15.95 0.60
CA TRP A 217 -0.50 14.92 -0.06
C TRP A 217 0.33 14.18 -1.11
N TRP A 218 0.36 12.86 -0.97
CA TRP A 218 1.08 11.94 -1.83
C TRP A 218 0.11 11.24 -2.78
N GLY A 219 0.08 11.69 -4.04
CA GLY A 219 -0.68 11.03 -5.10
C GLY A 219 0.14 10.00 -5.88
N PRO A 220 -0.54 9.07 -6.58
CA PRO A 220 0.12 8.20 -7.55
C PRO A 220 0.60 8.99 -8.78
N THR A 221 1.42 8.34 -9.58
CA THR A 221 1.93 8.85 -10.86
C THR A 221 0.79 9.24 -11.78
N GLY A 222 0.92 10.41 -12.43
CA GLY A 222 -0.14 11.02 -13.25
C GLY A 222 -0.98 12.07 -12.51
N ILE A 223 -1.03 12.02 -11.17
CA ILE A 223 -1.58 13.11 -10.36
C ILE A 223 -0.44 13.91 -9.71
N GLY A 224 0.50 13.22 -9.07
CA GLY A 224 1.66 13.83 -8.39
C GLY A 224 1.35 14.24 -6.94
N SER A 225 2.25 15.02 -6.36
CA SER A 225 2.23 15.39 -4.93
C SER A 225 2.06 16.89 -4.75
N THR A 226 1.35 17.31 -3.70
CA THR A 226 1.15 18.73 -3.36
C THR A 226 1.61 19.02 -1.92
N PHE A 227 1.97 20.28 -1.69
CA PHE A 227 2.49 20.76 -0.42
C PHE A 227 1.69 21.96 0.05
N THR A 228 1.23 21.90 1.30
CA THR A 228 0.36 22.89 1.97
C THR A 228 -1.08 22.89 1.47
N ASN A 229 -1.95 23.56 2.22
CA ASN A 229 -3.36 23.80 1.90
C ASN A 229 -3.59 25.08 1.06
N GLU A 230 -2.53 25.78 0.65
CA GLU A 230 -2.60 27.04 -0.12
C GLU A 230 -2.27 26.88 -1.61
N ARG A 231 -1.70 25.74 -2.04
CA ARG A 231 -1.13 25.53 -3.38
C ARG A 231 -1.42 24.14 -3.92
#